data_AF-A0A3M2GB64-F1
#
_entry.id   AF-A0A3M2GB64-F1
#
_cell.length_a   1.000
_cell.length_b   1.000
_cell.length_c   1.000
_cell.angle_alpha   90.00
_cell.angle_beta   90.00
_cell.angle_gamma   90.00
#
_symmetry.space_group_name_H-M   'P 1'
#
loop_
_entity.id
_entity.type
_entity.pdbx_description
1 polymer ?
#
loop_
_entity_poly.entity_id
_entity_poly.type
_entity_poly.pdbx_seq_one_letter_code
_entity_poly.pdbx_strand_id
1 'polypeptide(L)'
;MDPLALVDTWPARTVSAAVMVGDEVVARRGPGDVVYELASVTKPATALAVLVAHEEGSLDLEEVVTPAGATVADLLCHAGGIAPDERRQMAPPRTRRIYSTAAYDMVADLVAARTGLTMAAYLAEAVAEPLGATGLALVGSAGAG
;
A
#
# COMPACT_ATOMS: atom_id res chain seq x y z
N MET A 1 -14.18 20.62 22.60
CA MET A 1 -13.00 19.79 22.86
C MET A 1 -12.31 19.61 21.52
N ASP A 2 -11.05 20.00 21.38
CA ASP A 2 -10.29 19.69 20.17
C ASP A 2 -10.02 18.17 20.15
N PRO A 3 -10.59 17.41 19.20
CA PRO A 3 -10.45 15.95 19.17
C PRO A 3 -9.00 15.49 18.97
N LEU A 4 -8.13 16.35 18.42
CA LEU A 4 -6.73 16.02 18.19
C LEU A 4 -5.84 16.37 19.39
N ALA A 5 -6.34 17.05 20.43
CA ALA A 5 -5.51 17.50 21.55
C ALA A 5 -4.79 16.38 22.31
N LEU A 6 -5.32 15.16 22.25
CA LEU A 6 -4.71 13.99 22.89
C LEU A 6 -3.32 13.64 22.32
N VAL A 7 -3.03 13.99 21.06
CA VAL A 7 -1.77 13.60 20.41
C VAL A 7 -0.55 14.30 21.02
N ASP A 8 -0.73 15.44 21.67
CA ASP A 8 0.35 16.17 22.35
C ASP A 8 0.86 15.45 23.59
N THR A 9 0.06 14.53 24.16
CA THR A 9 0.47 13.77 25.34
C THR A 9 1.18 12.46 24.98
N TRP A 10 1.33 12.16 23.68
CA TRP A 10 1.95 10.92 23.25
C TRP A 10 3.47 10.97 23.42
N PRO A 11 4.11 9.86 23.82
CA PRO A 11 5.56 9.82 24.04
C PRO A 11 6.34 9.67 22.71
N ALA A 12 6.03 10.50 21.71
CA ALA A 12 6.66 10.52 20.40
C ALA A 12 7.37 11.86 20.18
N ARG A 13 8.49 11.83 19.42
CA ARG A 13 9.26 13.05 19.11
C ARG A 13 8.45 14.06 18.30
N THR A 14 7.70 13.57 17.31
CA THR A 14 6.89 14.37 16.41
C THR A 14 5.61 13.60 16.10
N VAL A 15 4.46 14.24 16.23
CA VAL A 15 3.16 13.67 15.86
C VAL A 15 2.44 14.65 14.94
N SER A 16 1.85 14.12 13.88
CA SER A 16 0.99 14.86 12.95
C SER A 16 -0.29 14.09 12.74
N ALA A 17 -1.42 14.75 12.87
CA ALA A 17 -2.75 14.17 12.70
C ALA A 17 -3.66 15.18 12.00
N ALA A 18 -4.56 14.68 11.18
CA ALA A 18 -5.59 15.46 10.51
C ALA A 18 -6.93 14.71 10.51
N VAL A 19 -8.03 15.46 10.48
CA VAL A 19 -9.39 14.93 10.27
C VAL A 19 -9.88 15.47 8.93
N MET A 20 -10.33 14.56 8.07
CA MET A 20 -10.87 14.85 6.74
C MET A 20 -12.37 14.60 6.72
N VAL A 21 -13.14 15.47 6.06
CA VAL A 21 -14.55 15.24 5.71
C VAL A 21 -14.73 15.56 4.24
N GLY A 22 -14.94 14.52 3.42
CA GLY A 22 -14.77 14.66 1.96
C GLY A 22 -13.33 15.06 1.65
N ASP A 23 -13.17 16.09 0.82
CA ASP A 23 -11.85 16.60 0.41
C ASP A 23 -11.31 17.72 1.33
N GLU A 24 -12.01 18.03 2.43
CA GLU A 24 -11.70 19.15 3.32
C GLU A 24 -11.01 18.69 4.61
N VAL A 25 -9.91 19.35 4.97
CA VAL A 25 -9.24 19.20 6.27
C VAL A 25 -9.98 20.04 7.31
N VAL A 26 -10.78 19.39 8.16
CA VAL A 26 -11.59 20.09 9.18
C VAL A 26 -10.85 20.28 10.51
N ALA A 27 -9.77 19.52 10.74
CA ALA A 27 -8.88 19.71 11.88
C ALA A 27 -7.47 19.18 11.55
N ARG A 28 -6.43 19.80 12.10
CA ARG A 28 -5.04 19.36 11.99
C ARG A 28 -4.28 19.71 13.26
N ARG A 29 -3.35 18.85 13.68
CA ARG A 29 -2.43 19.10 14.79
C ARG A 29 -1.06 18.49 14.47
N GLY A 30 0.01 19.21 14.79
CA GLY A 30 1.38 18.85 14.39
C GLY A 30 1.84 19.50 13.08
N PRO A 31 3.12 19.31 12.71
CA PRO A 31 3.70 19.88 11.48
C PRO A 31 3.06 19.29 10.21
N GLY A 32 2.94 20.10 9.15
CA GLY A 32 2.28 19.69 7.90
C GLY A 32 3.21 19.22 6.79
N ASP A 33 4.52 19.34 6.99
CA ASP A 33 5.57 19.21 5.97
C ASP A 33 6.66 18.21 6.38
N VAL A 34 6.47 17.50 7.51
CA VAL A 34 7.37 16.42 7.93
C VAL A 34 7.04 15.16 7.14
N VAL A 35 8.07 14.58 6.51
CA VAL A 35 8.00 13.27 5.87
C VAL A 35 8.15 12.17 6.94
N TYR A 36 7.28 11.17 6.87
CA TYR A 36 7.28 10.00 7.76
C TYR A 36 7.52 8.73 6.95
N GLU A 37 8.31 7.81 7.49
CA GLU A 37 8.35 6.43 7.00
C GLU A 37 7.02 5.75 7.33
N LEU A 38 6.25 5.39 6.30
CA LEU A 38 4.89 4.88 6.47
C LEU A 38 4.87 3.40 6.86
N ALA A 39 5.96 2.68 6.60
CA ALA A 39 6.05 1.25 6.82
C ALA A 39 4.85 0.55 6.18
N SER A 40 4.13 -0.28 6.93
CA SER A 40 2.97 -1.01 6.40
C SER A 40 1.75 -0.14 6.04
N VAL A 41 1.74 1.17 6.37
CA VAL A 41 0.73 2.12 5.86
C VAL A 41 0.88 2.38 4.36
N THR A 42 1.96 1.89 3.74
CA THR A 42 2.18 1.89 2.28
C THR A 42 1.23 0.97 1.52
N LYS A 43 0.76 -0.13 2.15
CA LYS A 43 -0.08 -1.13 1.48
C LYS A 43 -1.37 -0.56 0.86
N PRO A 44 -2.15 0.31 1.52
CA PRO A 44 -3.28 1.00 0.88
C PRO A 44 -2.94 1.72 -0.43
N ALA A 45 -1.82 2.45 -0.49
CA ALA A 45 -1.42 3.17 -1.70
C ALA A 45 -0.99 2.19 -2.81
N THR A 46 -0.23 1.15 -2.47
CA THR A 46 0.12 0.07 -3.41
C THR A 46 -1.13 -0.65 -3.93
N ALA A 47 -2.08 -0.99 -3.05
CA ALA A 47 -3.32 -1.65 -3.46
C ALA A 47 -4.15 -0.78 -4.39
N LEU A 48 -4.27 0.53 -4.11
CA LEU A 48 -4.96 1.47 -5.00
C LEU A 48 -4.31 1.53 -6.37
N ALA A 49 -2.97 1.59 -6.45
CA ALA A 49 -2.26 1.53 -7.73
C ALA A 49 -2.53 0.22 -8.49
N VAL A 50 -2.56 -0.92 -7.80
CA VAL A 50 -2.91 -2.22 -8.42
C VAL A 50 -4.36 -2.23 -8.94
N LEU A 51 -5.29 -1.60 -8.23
CA LEU A 51 -6.68 -1.46 -8.70
C LEU A 51 -6.76 -0.60 -9.95
N VAL A 52 -5.98 0.48 -10.05
CA VAL A 52 -5.88 1.26 -11.29
C VAL A 52 -5.32 0.41 -12.42
N ALA A 53 -4.25 -0.37 -12.17
CA ALA A 53 -3.68 -1.28 -13.16
C ALA A 53 -4.69 -2.34 -13.65
N HIS A 54 -5.58 -2.78 -12.77
CA HIS A 54 -6.67 -3.66 -13.13
C HIS A 54 -7.72 -2.95 -14.02
N GLU A 55 -8.16 -1.76 -13.64
CA GLU A 55 -9.14 -0.98 -14.41
C GLU A 55 -8.63 -0.62 -15.82
N GLU A 56 -7.32 -0.38 -15.96
CA GLU A 56 -6.67 -0.13 -17.24
C GLU A 56 -6.43 -1.40 -18.08
N GLY A 57 -6.64 -2.58 -17.49
CA GLY A 57 -6.43 -3.87 -18.14
C GLY A 57 -4.96 -4.32 -18.22
N SER A 58 -4.05 -3.69 -17.46
CA SER A 58 -2.65 -4.10 -17.37
C SER A 58 -2.47 -5.42 -16.62
N LEU A 59 -3.38 -5.76 -15.70
CA LEU A 59 -3.43 -7.03 -14.97
C LEU A 59 -4.88 -7.41 -14.61
N ASP A 60 -5.10 -8.66 -14.20
CA ASP A 60 -6.41 -9.11 -13.71
C ASP A 60 -6.30 -9.59 -12.26
N LEU A 61 -7.23 -9.16 -11.41
CA LEU A 61 -7.31 -9.57 -10.01
C LEU A 61 -7.45 -11.08 -9.85
N GLU A 62 -8.10 -11.74 -10.82
CA GLU A 62 -8.31 -13.20 -10.83
C GLU A 62 -7.18 -13.98 -11.53
N GLU A 63 -6.16 -13.30 -12.09
CA GLU A 63 -5.05 -14.00 -12.74
C GLU A 63 -4.25 -14.80 -11.70
N VAL A 64 -3.94 -16.06 -12.00
CA VAL A 64 -3.15 -16.92 -11.13
C VAL A 64 -1.67 -16.57 -11.26
N VAL A 65 -1.07 -16.14 -10.15
CA VAL A 65 0.30 -15.57 -10.10
C VAL A 65 1.29 -16.42 -9.30
N THR A 66 0.84 -17.51 -8.68
CA THR A 66 1.73 -18.44 -7.98
C THR A 66 1.52 -19.89 -8.44
N PRO A 67 2.55 -20.75 -8.38
CA PRO A 67 2.40 -22.18 -8.68
C PRO A 67 1.37 -22.89 -7.80
N ALA A 68 1.11 -22.38 -6.59
CA ALA A 68 0.13 -22.93 -5.67
C ALA A 68 -1.31 -22.51 -6.01
N GLY A 69 -1.51 -21.68 -7.04
CA GLY A 69 -2.84 -21.25 -7.50
C GLY A 69 -3.36 -19.97 -6.86
N ALA A 70 -2.52 -19.15 -6.20
CA ALA A 70 -2.97 -17.86 -5.67
C ALA A 70 -3.15 -16.85 -6.80
N THR A 71 -4.21 -16.05 -6.70
CA THR A 71 -4.48 -14.91 -7.59
C THR A 71 -3.87 -13.60 -7.08
N VAL A 72 -3.89 -12.55 -7.89
CA VAL A 72 -3.53 -11.19 -7.44
C VAL A 72 -4.41 -10.76 -6.26
N ALA A 73 -5.72 -10.98 -6.33
CA ALA A 73 -6.63 -10.69 -5.23
C ALA A 73 -6.27 -11.46 -3.95
N ASP A 74 -5.87 -12.74 -4.06
CA ASP A 74 -5.41 -13.53 -2.93
C ASP A 74 -4.14 -12.93 -2.28
N LEU A 75 -3.21 -12.38 -3.07
CA LEU A 75 -2.03 -11.71 -2.54
C LEU A 75 -2.39 -10.41 -1.81
N LEU A 76 -3.23 -9.55 -2.42
CA LEU A 76 -3.65 -8.27 -1.82
C LEU A 76 -4.41 -8.44 -0.50
N CYS A 77 -5.26 -9.48 -0.40
CA CYS A 77 -6.06 -9.74 0.79
C CYS A 77 -5.38 -10.68 1.82
N HIS A 78 -4.08 -10.94 1.66
CA HIS A 78 -3.29 -11.79 2.55
C HIS A 78 -3.78 -13.25 2.62
N ALA A 79 -4.45 -13.73 1.58
CA ALA A 79 -4.96 -15.10 1.46
C ALA A 79 -4.09 -15.99 0.55
N GLY A 80 -3.03 -15.47 -0.06
CA GLY A 80 -2.16 -16.25 -0.97
C GLY A 80 -1.29 -17.30 -0.28
N GLY A 81 -1.20 -17.30 1.04
CA GLY A 81 -0.40 -18.25 1.82
C GLY A 81 1.12 -18.03 1.73
N ILE A 82 1.54 -16.81 1.39
CA ILE A 82 2.94 -16.40 1.31
C ILE A 82 3.46 -16.02 2.70
N ALA A 83 4.73 -16.31 2.97
CA ALA A 83 5.39 -15.90 4.21
C ALA A 83 5.40 -14.37 4.38
N PRO A 84 5.55 -13.85 5.62
CA PRO A 84 5.51 -12.40 5.87
C PRO A 84 6.50 -11.60 5.00
N ASP A 85 7.78 -12.00 5.01
CA ASP A 85 8.87 -11.22 4.40
C ASP A 85 9.70 -12.03 3.39
N GLU A 86 9.32 -13.29 3.14
CA GLU A 86 9.97 -14.17 2.17
C GLU A 86 8.98 -14.57 1.07
N ARG A 87 9.46 -14.65 -0.18
CA ARG A 87 8.67 -15.16 -1.32
C ARG A 87 8.58 -16.69 -1.31
N ARG A 88 8.04 -17.22 -0.22
CA ARG A 88 7.95 -18.65 0.07
C ARG A 88 6.52 -19.02 0.43
N GLN A 89 6.02 -20.10 -0.17
CA GLN A 89 4.72 -20.67 0.18
C GLN A 89 4.77 -21.28 1.58
N MET A 90 3.83 -20.90 2.45
CA MET A 90 3.68 -21.45 3.81
C MET A 90 2.38 -22.23 4.03
N ALA A 91 1.33 -21.92 3.28
CA ALA A 91 0.04 -22.61 3.35
C ALA A 91 -0.64 -22.57 1.97
N PRO A 92 -1.54 -23.49 1.62
CA PRO A 92 -2.30 -23.37 0.37
C PRO A 92 -3.11 -22.06 0.34
N PRO A 93 -3.32 -21.44 -0.84
CA PRO A 93 -4.13 -20.22 -0.95
C PRO A 93 -5.52 -20.41 -0.34
N ARG A 94 -6.07 -19.36 0.25
CA ARG A 94 -7.42 -19.28 0.84
C ARG A 94 -7.67 -20.18 2.05
N THR A 95 -6.65 -20.87 2.56
CA THR A 95 -6.77 -21.70 3.77
C THR A 95 -6.43 -20.96 5.06
N ARG A 96 -5.64 -19.89 4.97
CA ARG A 96 -5.22 -19.06 6.11
C ARG A 96 -4.90 -17.64 5.65
N ARG A 97 -5.21 -16.65 6.49
CA ARG A 97 -4.70 -15.28 6.32
C ARG A 97 -3.31 -15.15 6.92
N ILE A 98 -2.34 -14.77 6.11
CA ILE A 98 -0.95 -14.52 6.51
C ILE A 98 -0.59 -13.11 6.05
N TYR A 99 -0.47 -12.19 7.00
CA TYR A 99 -0.04 -10.83 6.70
C TYR A 99 1.36 -10.87 6.07
N SER A 100 1.46 -10.36 4.84
CA SER A 100 2.65 -10.54 4.02
C SER A 100 3.00 -9.28 3.25
N THR A 101 4.19 -8.76 3.56
CA THR A 101 4.89 -7.72 2.80
C THR A 101 5.41 -8.31 1.49
N ALA A 102 5.96 -9.52 1.52
CA ALA A 102 6.45 -10.21 0.33
C ALA A 102 5.37 -10.43 -0.74
N ALA A 103 4.12 -10.69 -0.34
CA ALA A 103 2.98 -10.79 -1.26
C ALA A 103 2.71 -9.47 -2.01
N TYR A 104 2.86 -8.33 -1.33
CA TYR A 104 2.73 -7.01 -1.97
C TYR A 104 3.89 -6.74 -2.93
N ASP A 105 5.12 -7.10 -2.56
CA ASP A 105 6.27 -6.98 -3.47
C ASP A 105 6.13 -7.86 -4.71
N MET A 106 5.53 -9.05 -4.59
CA MET A 106 5.23 -9.90 -5.74
C MET A 106 4.21 -9.26 -6.70
N VAL A 107 3.17 -8.62 -6.17
CA VAL A 107 2.19 -7.90 -7.00
C VAL A 107 2.82 -6.65 -7.64
N ALA A 108 3.68 -5.94 -6.92
CA ALA A 108 4.42 -4.80 -7.45
C ALA A 108 5.34 -5.18 -8.62
N ASP A 109 6.04 -6.30 -8.52
CA ASP A 109 6.84 -6.84 -9.61
C ASP A 109 5.99 -7.19 -10.83
N LEU A 110 4.78 -7.71 -10.61
CA LEU A 110 3.84 -8.02 -11.69
C LEU A 110 3.38 -6.75 -12.41
N VAL A 111 2.97 -5.71 -11.66
CA VAL A 111 2.65 -4.39 -12.24
C VAL A 111 3.81 -3.88 -13.07
N ALA A 112 5.03 -3.96 -12.53
CA ALA A 112 6.20 -3.49 -13.25
C ALA A 112 6.47 -4.27 -14.54
N ALA A 113 6.31 -5.60 -14.50
CA ALA A 113 6.46 -6.45 -15.66
C ALA A 113 5.39 -6.23 -16.74
N ARG A 114 4.18 -5.81 -16.36
CA ARG A 114 3.05 -5.59 -17.30
C ARG A 114 3.06 -4.21 -17.93
N THR A 115 3.47 -3.20 -17.18
CA THR A 115 3.41 -1.79 -17.59
C THR A 115 4.73 -1.28 -18.14
N GLY A 116 5.85 -1.91 -17.78
CA GLY A 116 7.20 -1.44 -18.10
C GLY A 116 7.69 -0.29 -17.19
N LEU A 117 6.89 0.11 -16.21
CA LEU A 117 7.25 1.12 -15.21
C LEU A 117 7.71 0.44 -13.91
N THR A 118 8.57 1.08 -13.12
CA THR A 118 8.79 0.58 -11.75
C THR A 118 7.52 0.79 -10.92
N MET A 119 7.31 0.01 -9.85
CA MET A 119 6.15 0.23 -8.98
C MET A 119 6.10 1.65 -8.40
N ALA A 120 7.26 2.24 -8.10
CA ALA A 120 7.34 3.60 -7.59
C ALA A 120 6.90 4.64 -8.64
N ALA A 121 7.34 4.50 -9.89
CA ALA A 121 6.90 5.36 -10.99
C ALA A 121 5.41 5.16 -11.28
N TYR A 122 4.97 3.91 -11.34
CA TYR A 122 3.56 3.59 -11.57
C TYR A 122 2.64 4.17 -10.48
N LEU A 123 3.00 4.03 -9.20
CA LEU A 123 2.23 4.61 -8.09
C LEU A 123 2.20 6.14 -8.16
N ALA A 124 3.31 6.77 -8.56
CA ALA A 124 3.35 8.21 -8.74
C ALA A 124 2.35 8.67 -9.82
N GLU A 125 2.43 8.08 -11.02
CA GLU A 125 1.59 8.45 -12.16
C GLU A 125 0.11 8.06 -11.96
N ALA A 126 -0.16 6.87 -11.43
CA ALA A 126 -1.51 6.32 -11.30
C ALA A 126 -2.27 6.84 -10.07
N VAL A 127 -1.58 7.29 -9.01
CA VAL A 127 -2.21 7.64 -7.72
C VAL A 127 -1.75 8.99 -7.19
N ALA A 128 -0.45 9.20 -6.98
CA ALA A 128 0.02 10.38 -6.28
C ALA A 128 -0.23 11.68 -7.07
N GLU A 129 0.11 11.69 -8.36
CA GLU A 129 -0.06 12.85 -9.25
C GLU A 129 -1.54 13.21 -9.47
N PRO A 130 -2.45 12.27 -9.80
CA PRO A 130 -3.88 12.57 -9.95
C PRO A 130 -4.52 13.14 -8.69
N LEU A 131 -4.05 12.74 -7.50
CA LEU A 131 -4.54 13.24 -6.21
C LEU A 131 -3.83 14.52 -5.75
N GLY A 132 -2.83 15.01 -6.49
CA GLY A 132 -1.99 16.15 -6.06
C GLY A 132 -1.15 15.87 -4.80
N ALA A 133 -0.90 14.59 -4.48
CA ALA A 133 -0.20 14.14 -3.29
C ALA A 133 1.33 14.23 -3.46
N THR A 134 1.85 15.44 -3.66
CA THR A 134 3.28 15.69 -4.01
C THR A 134 4.28 15.25 -2.94
N GLY A 135 3.83 14.95 -1.71
CA GLY A 135 4.65 14.42 -0.62
C GLY A 135 4.65 12.90 -0.50
N LEU A 136 3.90 12.18 -1.34
CA LEU A 136 3.82 10.72 -1.33
C LEU A 136 4.79 10.12 -2.35
N ALA A 137 5.72 9.29 -1.88
CA ALA A 137 6.61 8.52 -2.73
C ALA A 137 6.80 7.12 -2.17
N LEU A 138 6.84 6.11 -3.04
CA LEU A 138 7.20 4.75 -2.66
C LEU A 138 8.72 4.61 -2.65
N VAL A 139 9.30 4.32 -1.49
CA VAL A 139 10.73 4.05 -1.32
C VAL A 139 10.93 2.66 -0.72
N GLY A 140 11.55 1.74 -1.46
CA GLY A 140 11.75 0.38 -0.99
C GLY A 140 10.56 -0.54 -1.28
N SER A 141 10.12 -1.32 -0.28
CA SER A 141 9.11 -2.37 -0.44
C SER A 141 7.72 -1.79 -0.73
N ALA A 142 6.99 -2.37 -1.67
CA ALA A 142 5.60 -2.01 -1.94
C ALA A 142 4.65 -2.47 -0.81
N GLY A 143 5.13 -3.30 0.10
CA GLY A 143 4.41 -3.69 1.30
C GLY A 143 4.81 -2.91 2.57
N ALA A 144 5.97 -2.26 2.61
CA ALA A 144 6.49 -1.71 3.88
C ALA A 144 7.46 -0.53 3.74
N GLY A 145 7.54 0.10 2.57
CA GLY A 145 8.34 1.30 2.31
C GLY A 145 7.78 2.57 2.92
#